data_AF-A0A3D2EHS7-F1
#
_entry.id   AF-A0A3D2EHS7-F1
#
_cell.length_a   1.000
_cell.length_b   1.000
_cell.length_c   1.000
_cell.angle_alpha   90.00
_cell.angle_beta   90.00
_cell.angle_gamma   90.00
#
_symmetry.space_group_name_H-M   'P 1'
#
loop_
_entity.id
_entity.type
_entity.pdbx_description
1 polymer ?
#
loop_
_entity_poly.entity_id
_entity_poly.type
_entity_poly.pdbx_seq_one_letter_code
_entity_poly.pdbx_strand_id
1 'polypeptide(L)'
;MVEMVRKAQDQLLHYPVRSAGAEVKRMIRQLLGQKVAPKDSFNWPNGLLAKALIDYYYAHQNSEEAREIQDALKKYCDRFIHRKYKMYYLDDALSGLALIELHQMTKDEKYKQAADAVAQYLFQYETDDMGSLLYRPAQQNGYIFADMIGMVCPFLCKYGVTYDSNTAINLAVTQITNFIAYGMDEKTGLPYHGYELESGMKYGVIGWGRAVGWLMIGMSETLALLEESRPSYDVIKQAYRRMVDKVEAYQLAGGWYTWQLPAKEGPVDTSATAMILYAISRSLNTKVLIGIHKSRMLRGLEALQSIVTEGEVPNALAECQGFGMYPQVYGSYPWSLGPALSLFVMNEDQKEGTI
;
A
#
# COMPACT_ATOMS: atom_id res chain seq x y z
N MET A 1 15.63 -2.81 13.90
CA MET A 1 14.93 -1.72 13.19
C MET A 1 15.87 -0.85 12.39
N VAL A 2 16.96 -0.29 12.95
CA VAL A 2 17.96 0.51 12.19
C VAL A 2 18.44 -0.18 10.90
N GLU A 3 18.72 -1.48 10.93
CA GLU A 3 19.10 -2.23 9.73
C GLU A 3 18.00 -2.27 8.66
N MET A 4 16.74 -2.42 9.07
CA MET A 4 15.58 -2.35 8.16
C MET A 4 15.43 -0.96 7.57
N VAL A 5 15.69 0.10 8.35
CA VAL A 5 15.67 1.49 7.88
C VAL A 5 16.74 1.69 6.80
N ARG A 6 17.98 1.23 7.03
CA ARG A 6 19.05 1.28 6.03
C ARG A 6 18.70 0.49 4.77
N LYS A 7 18.14 -0.71 4.91
CA LYS A 7 17.67 -1.53 3.80
C LYS A 7 16.56 -0.85 3.01
N ALA A 8 15.59 -0.23 3.69
CA ALA A 8 14.50 0.49 3.05
C ALA A 8 14.98 1.74 2.30
N GLN A 9 15.96 2.49 2.83
CA GLN A 9 16.59 3.60 2.12
C GLN A 9 17.33 3.13 0.85
N ASP A 10 18.09 2.04 0.95
CA ASP A 10 18.78 1.45 -0.20
C ASP A 10 17.79 1.00 -1.28
N GLN A 11 16.78 0.21 -0.91
CA GLN A 11 15.76 -0.26 -1.85
C GLN A 11 14.95 0.90 -2.45
N LEU A 12 14.61 1.94 -1.68
CA LEU A 12 13.91 3.12 -2.19
C LEU A 12 14.69 3.78 -3.36
N LEU A 13 16.02 3.80 -3.26
CA LEU A 13 16.86 4.45 -4.25
C LEU A 13 17.20 3.57 -5.45
N HIS A 14 17.20 2.24 -5.28
CA HIS A 14 17.74 1.29 -6.26
C HIS A 14 16.74 0.24 -6.79
N TYR A 15 15.55 0.10 -6.18
CA TYR A 15 14.52 -0.85 -6.63
C TYR A 15 13.69 -0.30 -7.81
N PRO A 16 13.31 -1.15 -8.79
CA PRO A 16 13.67 -2.56 -8.93
C PRO A 16 15.12 -2.76 -9.39
N VAL A 17 15.83 -3.68 -8.73
CA VAL A 17 17.17 -4.08 -9.15
C VAL A 17 17.05 -4.88 -10.44
N ARG A 18 17.62 -4.37 -11.53
CA ARG A 18 17.63 -5.05 -12.83
C ARG A 18 19.01 -5.62 -13.11
N SER A 19 19.07 -6.91 -13.39
CA SER A 19 20.31 -7.55 -13.81
C SER A 19 20.74 -7.06 -15.20
N ALA A 20 22.04 -7.13 -15.49
CA ALA A 20 22.58 -6.81 -16.81
C ALA A 20 21.89 -7.62 -17.92
N GLY A 21 21.62 -8.91 -17.68
CA GLY A 21 20.89 -9.77 -18.61
C GLY A 21 19.45 -9.30 -18.87
N ALA A 22 18.76 -8.79 -17.84
CA ALA A 22 17.42 -8.23 -18.01
C ALA A 22 17.44 -6.96 -18.87
N GLU A 23 18.44 -6.09 -18.70
CA GLU A 23 18.61 -4.89 -19.53
C GLU A 23 18.96 -5.23 -20.99
N VAL A 24 19.82 -6.23 -21.22
CA VAL A 24 20.13 -6.72 -22.58
C VAL A 24 18.86 -7.26 -23.25
N LYS A 25 18.10 -8.12 -22.56
CA LYS A 25 16.82 -8.66 -23.07
C LYS A 25 15.84 -7.53 -23.39
N ARG A 26 15.79 -6.51 -22.54
CA ARG A 26 14.95 -5.32 -22.74
C ARG A 26 15.34 -4.56 -24.00
N MET A 27 16.64 -4.31 -24.19
CA MET A 27 17.19 -3.64 -25.37
C MET A 27 16.87 -4.41 -26.66
N ILE A 28 17.05 -5.73 -26.66
CA ILE A 28 16.71 -6.59 -27.80
C ILE A 28 15.21 -6.45 -28.13
N ARG A 29 14.33 -6.52 -27.13
CA ARG A 29 12.89 -6.33 -27.35
C ARG A 29 12.55 -4.97 -27.95
N GLN A 30 13.20 -3.90 -27.49
CA GLN A 30 13.01 -2.55 -28.05
C GLN A 30 13.49 -2.46 -29.50
N LEU A 31 14.64 -3.05 -29.84
CA LEU A 31 15.14 -3.11 -31.22
C LEU A 31 14.22 -3.91 -32.15
N LEU A 32 13.56 -4.94 -31.61
CA LEU A 32 12.55 -5.73 -32.32
C LEU A 32 11.17 -5.05 -32.38
N GLY A 33 11.04 -3.79 -31.95
CA GLY A 33 9.79 -3.04 -31.97
C GLY A 33 8.72 -3.55 -30.99
N GLN A 34 9.09 -4.42 -30.04
CA GLN A 34 8.15 -4.95 -29.05
C GLN A 34 7.83 -3.90 -27.99
N LYS A 35 6.59 -3.88 -27.50
CA LYS A 35 6.21 -3.05 -26.35
C LYS A 35 6.97 -3.54 -25.11
N VAL A 36 7.63 -2.61 -24.44
CA VAL A 36 8.41 -2.87 -23.23
C VAL A 36 7.95 -1.91 -22.13
N ALA A 37 7.78 -2.44 -20.92
CA ALA A 37 7.42 -1.64 -19.76
C ALA A 37 8.43 -0.50 -19.53
N PRO A 38 7.97 0.70 -19.13
CA PRO A 38 8.83 1.84 -18.89
C PRO A 38 9.85 1.59 -17.76
N LYS A 39 10.91 2.38 -17.76
CA LYS A 39 11.83 2.48 -16.61
C LYS A 39 11.21 3.39 -15.56
N ASP A 40 10.30 2.82 -14.79
CA ASP A 40 9.61 3.53 -13.74
C ASP A 40 10.43 3.57 -12.45
N SER A 41 10.75 4.78 -12.02
CA SER A 41 11.49 5.06 -10.79
C SER A 41 10.62 5.74 -9.73
N PHE A 42 9.33 5.94 -10.02
CA PHE A 42 8.34 6.52 -9.12
C PHE A 42 7.15 5.57 -9.06
N ASN A 43 7.32 4.45 -8.34
CA ASN A 43 6.45 3.28 -8.44
C ASN A 43 5.91 2.86 -7.07
N TRP A 44 4.86 2.04 -7.05
CA TRP A 44 4.19 1.64 -5.80
C TRP A 44 5.08 0.89 -4.79
N PRO A 45 6.03 -0.01 -5.17
CA PRO A 45 6.89 -0.67 -4.18
C PRO A 45 7.77 0.34 -3.44
N ASN A 46 8.31 1.32 -4.15
CA ASN A 46 9.06 2.43 -3.56
C ASN A 46 8.17 3.33 -2.71
N GLY A 47 6.89 3.50 -3.08
CA GLY A 47 5.90 4.21 -2.27
C GLY A 47 5.70 3.58 -0.87
N LEU A 48 5.63 2.25 -0.77
CA LEU A 48 5.56 1.55 0.53
C LEU A 48 6.81 1.79 1.39
N LEU A 49 7.99 1.73 0.76
CA LEU A 49 9.25 2.01 1.46
C LEU A 49 9.31 3.46 1.93
N ALA A 50 8.94 4.40 1.07
CA ALA A 50 8.89 5.81 1.41
C ALA A 50 7.93 6.07 2.59
N LYS A 51 6.73 5.47 2.57
CA LYS A 51 5.78 5.55 3.69
C LYS A 51 6.39 5.03 5.00
N ALA A 52 7.06 3.89 4.97
CA ALA A 52 7.69 3.33 6.16
C ALA A 52 8.83 4.19 6.72
N LEU A 53 9.63 4.78 5.83
CA LEU A 53 10.68 5.71 6.24
C LEU A 53 10.10 7.02 6.80
N ILE A 54 8.99 7.50 6.24
CA ILE A 54 8.24 8.66 6.78
C ILE A 54 7.71 8.35 8.19
N ASP A 55 7.13 7.17 8.41
CA ASP A 55 6.66 6.76 9.74
C ASP A 55 7.83 6.74 10.74
N TYR A 56 8.97 6.16 10.36
CA TYR A 56 10.19 6.15 11.18
C TYR A 56 10.68 7.57 11.48
N TYR A 57 10.73 8.44 10.47
CA TYR A 57 11.15 9.85 10.61
C TYR A 57 10.31 10.59 11.66
N TYR A 58 8.99 10.42 11.63
CA TYR A 58 8.10 11.09 12.60
C TYR A 58 8.22 10.52 14.01
N ALA A 59 8.51 9.23 14.15
CA ALA A 59 8.73 8.61 15.47
C ALA A 59 10.10 9.00 16.08
N HIS A 60 11.11 9.26 15.25
CA HIS A 60 12.50 9.47 15.68
C HIS A 60 13.04 10.86 15.30
N GLN A 61 12.21 11.89 15.41
CA GLN A 61 12.63 13.25 15.07
C GLN A 61 13.92 13.64 15.83
N ASN A 62 14.84 14.30 15.12
CA ASN A 62 16.17 14.73 15.58
C ASN A 62 17.29 13.66 15.61
N SER A 63 17.02 12.42 15.22
CA SER A 63 18.08 11.41 15.04
C SER A 63 18.91 11.65 13.77
N GLU A 64 20.08 11.01 13.68
CA GLU A 64 20.89 11.02 12.44
C GLU A 64 20.15 10.32 11.30
N GLU A 65 19.50 9.19 11.60
CA GLU A 65 18.68 8.42 10.66
C GLU A 65 17.53 9.27 10.10
N ALA A 66 16.89 10.12 10.91
CA ALA A 66 15.83 11.01 10.42
C ALA A 66 16.36 12.00 9.35
N ARG A 67 17.60 12.47 9.47
CA ARG A 67 18.23 13.32 8.44
C ARG A 67 18.55 12.53 7.18
N GLU A 68 19.13 11.34 7.34
CA GLU A 68 19.42 10.44 6.20
C GLU A 68 18.15 10.08 5.43
N ILE A 69 17.06 9.77 6.14
CA ILE A 69 15.74 9.48 5.58
C ILE A 69 15.24 10.66 4.76
N GLN A 70 15.29 11.87 5.32
CA GLN A 70 14.85 13.06 4.59
C GLN A 70 15.64 13.22 3.29
N ASP A 71 16.96 13.00 3.31
CA ASP A 71 17.81 13.09 2.13
C ASP A 71 17.53 11.97 1.11
N ALA A 72 17.24 10.75 1.56
CA ALA A 72 16.82 9.64 0.69
C ALA A 72 15.48 9.94 0.01
N LEU A 73 14.50 10.46 0.75
CA LEU A 73 13.20 10.88 0.21
C LEU A 73 13.35 12.02 -0.79
N LYS A 74 14.18 13.03 -0.51
CA LYS A 74 14.49 14.12 -1.46
C LYS A 74 15.09 13.57 -2.75
N LYS A 75 16.12 12.72 -2.68
CA LYS A 75 16.73 12.07 -3.86
C LYS A 75 15.71 11.28 -4.66
N TYR A 76 14.84 10.52 -3.98
CA TYR A 76 13.77 9.75 -4.61
C TYR A 76 12.80 10.64 -5.38
N CYS A 77 12.23 11.65 -4.70
CA CYS A 77 11.22 12.55 -5.27
C CYS A 77 11.80 13.48 -6.33
N ASP A 78 13.01 13.99 -6.14
CA ASP A 78 13.67 14.86 -7.11
C ASP A 78 13.83 14.15 -8.46
N ARG A 79 14.08 12.83 -8.51
CA ARG A 79 14.12 12.10 -9.80
C ARG A 79 12.80 12.17 -10.55
N PHE A 80 11.66 12.13 -9.86
CA PHE A 80 10.34 12.29 -10.45
C PHE A 80 10.12 13.71 -10.96
N ILE A 81 10.53 14.72 -10.19
CA ILE A 81 10.46 16.15 -10.58
C ILE A 81 11.32 16.43 -11.82
N HIS A 82 12.57 15.94 -11.85
CA HIS A 82 13.47 16.11 -13.00
C HIS A 82 12.91 15.46 -14.28
N ARG A 83 12.13 14.39 -14.14
CA ARG A 83 11.40 13.72 -15.23
C ARG A 83 10.05 14.36 -15.56
N LYS A 84 9.80 15.58 -15.06
CA LYS A 84 8.60 16.39 -15.34
C LYS A 84 7.30 15.70 -14.94
N TYR A 85 7.31 15.08 -13.75
CA TYR A 85 6.11 14.49 -13.11
C TYR A 85 5.46 13.37 -13.94
N LYS A 86 6.25 12.64 -14.73
CA LYS A 86 5.72 11.61 -15.62
C LYS A 86 5.24 10.39 -14.84
N MET A 87 3.92 10.26 -14.72
CA MET A 87 3.21 9.09 -14.21
C MET A 87 3.05 8.05 -15.32
N TYR A 88 3.31 6.78 -15.03
CA TYR A 88 3.07 5.69 -15.98
C TYR A 88 1.82 4.91 -15.62
N TYR A 89 1.59 4.72 -14.33
CA TYR A 89 0.46 3.98 -13.82
C TYR A 89 -0.16 4.69 -12.61
N LEU A 90 -1.43 4.40 -12.32
CA LEU A 90 -2.13 5.04 -11.19
C LEU A 90 -1.62 4.60 -9.81
N ASP A 91 -1.06 3.40 -9.71
CA ASP A 91 -0.44 2.83 -8.51
C ASP A 91 0.80 3.61 -8.05
N ASP A 92 1.42 4.35 -8.97
CA ASP A 92 2.50 5.30 -8.67
C ASP A 92 2.04 6.39 -7.68
N ALA A 93 0.72 6.62 -7.54
CA ALA A 93 0.14 7.58 -6.60
C ALA A 93 0.58 7.34 -5.14
N LEU A 94 0.86 6.09 -4.76
CA LEU A 94 1.33 5.76 -3.42
C LEU A 94 2.65 6.49 -3.10
N SER A 95 3.54 6.64 -4.09
CA SER A 95 4.77 7.41 -3.96
C SER A 95 4.52 8.91 -3.76
N GLY A 96 3.35 9.40 -4.18
CA GLY A 96 2.93 10.78 -3.97
C GLY A 96 2.82 11.16 -2.50
N LEU A 97 2.65 10.20 -1.58
CA LEU A 97 2.69 10.47 -0.13
C LEU A 97 4.01 11.13 0.28
N ALA A 98 5.13 10.70 -0.29
CA ALA A 98 6.44 11.28 0.00
C ALA A 98 6.56 12.74 -0.45
N LEU A 99 5.87 13.13 -1.53
CA LEU A 99 5.86 14.52 -2.01
C LEU A 99 5.11 15.42 -1.02
N ILE A 100 3.95 14.98 -0.56
CA ILE A 100 3.16 15.72 0.44
C ILE A 100 3.98 15.90 1.72
N GLU A 101 4.60 14.82 2.18
CA GLU A 101 5.36 14.82 3.44
C GLU A 101 6.65 15.64 3.34
N LEU A 102 7.37 15.58 2.22
CA LEU A 102 8.53 16.45 1.99
C LEU A 102 8.13 17.93 1.93
N HIS A 103 6.99 18.27 1.34
CA HIS A 103 6.46 19.63 1.40
C HIS A 103 6.18 20.03 2.85
N GLN A 104 5.55 19.17 3.65
CA GLN A 104 5.29 19.47 5.06
C GLN A 104 6.58 19.67 5.87
N MET A 105 7.59 18.84 5.64
CA MET A 105 8.88 18.88 6.34
C MET A 105 9.76 20.07 5.93
N THR A 106 9.75 20.46 4.65
CA THR A 106 10.73 21.41 4.09
C THR A 106 10.14 22.76 3.69
N LYS A 107 8.81 22.81 3.48
CA LYS A 107 8.08 23.94 2.89
C LYS A 107 8.55 24.33 1.49
N ASP A 108 9.28 23.44 0.80
CA ASP A 108 9.69 23.66 -0.59
C ASP A 108 8.54 23.36 -1.55
N GLU A 109 8.04 24.40 -2.23
CA GLU A 109 6.88 24.36 -3.12
C GLU A 109 7.03 23.41 -4.31
N LYS A 110 8.27 23.04 -4.69
CA LYS A 110 8.47 22.06 -5.78
C LYS A 110 7.81 20.71 -5.47
N TYR A 111 7.77 20.31 -4.19
CA TYR A 111 7.15 19.05 -3.78
C TYR A 111 5.62 19.15 -3.80
N LYS A 112 5.06 20.29 -3.42
CA LYS A 112 3.63 20.54 -3.58
C LYS A 112 3.22 20.51 -5.04
N GLN A 113 3.95 21.20 -5.92
CA GLN A 113 3.68 21.18 -7.37
C GLN A 113 3.73 19.77 -7.95
N ALA A 114 4.66 18.94 -7.48
CA ALA A 114 4.74 17.54 -7.87
C ALA A 114 3.54 16.72 -7.35
N ALA A 115 3.10 16.96 -6.10
CA ALA A 115 1.90 16.31 -5.54
C ALA A 115 0.62 16.76 -6.28
N ASP A 116 0.51 18.04 -6.63
CA ASP A 116 -0.57 18.58 -7.46
C ASP A 116 -0.64 17.86 -8.81
N ALA A 117 0.52 17.56 -9.43
CA ALA A 117 0.57 16.81 -10.69
C ALA A 117 0.06 15.37 -10.54
N VAL A 118 0.35 14.69 -9.43
CA VAL A 118 -0.20 13.36 -9.14
C VAL A 118 -1.72 13.43 -8.93
N ALA A 119 -2.21 14.40 -8.17
CA ALA A 119 -3.65 14.59 -7.96
C ALA A 119 -4.38 14.90 -9.28
N GLN A 120 -3.83 15.80 -10.10
CA GLN A 120 -4.40 16.16 -11.40
C GLN A 120 -4.45 14.96 -12.36
N TYR A 121 -3.41 14.12 -12.35
CA TYR A 121 -3.39 12.87 -13.11
C TYR A 121 -4.56 11.96 -12.72
N LEU A 122 -4.84 11.82 -11.43
CA LEU A 122 -5.95 11.00 -10.93
C LEU A 122 -7.32 11.61 -11.24
N PHE A 123 -7.47 12.94 -11.19
CA PHE A 123 -8.74 13.61 -11.51
C PHE A 123 -9.14 13.50 -12.98
N GLN A 124 -8.16 13.34 -13.87
CA GLN A 124 -8.37 13.19 -15.31
C GLN A 124 -8.33 11.73 -15.76
N TYR A 125 -8.13 10.81 -14.83
CA TYR A 125 -7.99 9.40 -15.14
C TYR A 125 -9.34 8.79 -15.52
N GLU A 126 -9.29 7.75 -16.36
CA GLU A 126 -10.50 7.07 -16.83
C GLU A 126 -11.21 6.34 -15.69
N THR A 127 -12.54 6.50 -15.64
CA THR A 127 -13.41 5.85 -14.65
C THR A 127 -14.49 5.01 -15.31
N ASP A 128 -15.03 4.06 -14.57
CA ASP A 128 -16.33 3.47 -14.89
C ASP A 128 -17.50 4.44 -14.64
N ASP A 129 -18.73 4.00 -14.93
CA ASP A 129 -19.96 4.78 -14.75
C ASP A 129 -20.26 5.16 -13.30
N MET A 130 -19.66 4.46 -12.32
CA MET A 130 -19.81 4.75 -10.89
C MET A 130 -18.66 5.62 -10.34
N GLY A 131 -17.73 6.05 -11.21
CA GLY A 131 -16.59 6.89 -10.85
C GLY A 131 -15.39 6.14 -10.28
N SER A 132 -15.33 4.81 -10.42
CA SER A 132 -14.15 4.03 -10.03
C SER A 132 -13.05 4.07 -11.09
N LEU A 133 -11.81 4.32 -10.64
CA LEU A 133 -10.63 4.42 -11.49
C LEU A 133 -10.27 3.04 -12.07
N LEU A 134 -10.18 2.95 -13.39
CA LEU A 134 -9.84 1.69 -14.07
C LEU A 134 -8.37 1.33 -13.83
N TYR A 135 -8.03 0.07 -13.56
CA TYR A 135 -6.66 -0.26 -13.14
C TYR A 135 -5.61 -0.08 -14.25
N ARG A 136 -5.96 -0.46 -15.48
CA ARG A 136 -5.12 -0.32 -16.69
C ARG A 136 -6.03 -0.06 -17.90
N PRO A 137 -6.50 1.19 -18.12
CA PRO A 137 -7.48 1.50 -19.15
C PRO A 137 -7.05 1.09 -20.57
N ALA A 138 -5.75 1.14 -20.86
CA ALA A 138 -5.19 0.70 -22.14
C ALA A 138 -5.41 -0.80 -22.47
N GLN A 139 -5.83 -1.62 -21.49
CA GLN A 139 -6.21 -3.02 -21.70
C GLN A 139 -7.68 -3.19 -22.12
N GLN A 140 -8.50 -2.13 -22.06
CA GLN A 140 -9.91 -2.12 -22.47
C GLN A 140 -10.75 -3.25 -21.85
N ASN A 141 -10.52 -3.52 -20.57
CA ASN A 141 -11.20 -4.59 -19.82
C ASN A 141 -12.03 -4.08 -18.63
N GLY A 142 -12.07 -2.77 -18.37
CA GLY A 142 -12.86 -2.19 -17.29
C GLY A 142 -12.48 -2.65 -15.86
N TYR A 143 -11.32 -3.29 -15.67
CA TYR A 143 -11.00 -3.92 -14.39
C TYR A 143 -10.64 -2.93 -13.30
N ILE A 144 -11.17 -3.17 -12.10
CA ILE A 144 -10.87 -2.44 -10.87
C ILE A 144 -10.29 -3.43 -9.86
N PHE A 145 -9.12 -3.10 -9.30
CA PHE A 145 -8.36 -3.98 -8.40
C PHE A 145 -8.46 -3.50 -6.95
N ALA A 146 -8.46 -4.44 -6.00
CA ALA A 146 -8.37 -4.13 -4.57
C ALA A 146 -7.10 -3.35 -4.22
N ASP A 147 -6.00 -3.69 -4.91
CA ASP A 147 -4.67 -3.08 -4.78
C ASP A 147 -4.72 -1.55 -4.95
N MET A 148 -5.52 -1.08 -5.91
CA MET A 148 -5.70 0.34 -6.19
C MET A 148 -6.20 1.12 -4.96
N ILE A 149 -7.08 0.51 -4.17
CA ILE A 149 -7.63 1.17 -2.96
C ILE A 149 -6.51 1.49 -1.97
N GLY A 150 -5.57 0.57 -1.77
CA GLY A 150 -4.43 0.77 -0.88
C GLY A 150 -3.34 1.68 -1.44
N MET A 151 -3.23 1.81 -2.76
CA MET A 151 -2.20 2.62 -3.41
C MET A 151 -2.64 4.06 -3.70
N VAL A 152 -3.93 4.28 -3.97
CA VAL A 152 -4.46 5.58 -4.42
C VAL A 152 -5.20 6.33 -3.31
N CYS A 153 -6.07 5.66 -2.56
CA CYS A 153 -6.93 6.34 -1.57
C CYS A 153 -6.15 7.02 -0.44
N PRO A 154 -5.07 6.43 0.12
CA PRO A 154 -4.26 7.11 1.12
C PRO A 154 -3.66 8.42 0.60
N PHE A 155 -3.16 8.41 -0.65
CA PHE A 155 -2.63 9.63 -1.28
C PHE A 155 -3.73 10.68 -1.46
N LEU A 156 -4.86 10.31 -2.06
CA LEU A 156 -5.97 11.24 -2.31
C LEU A 156 -6.52 11.85 -1.03
N CYS A 157 -6.72 11.04 0.02
CA CYS A 157 -7.22 11.53 1.30
C CYS A 157 -6.20 12.47 1.96
N LYS A 158 -4.92 12.08 2.00
CA LYS A 158 -3.85 12.91 2.55
C LYS A 158 -3.70 14.23 1.80
N TYR A 159 -3.71 14.20 0.46
CA TYR A 159 -3.67 15.39 -0.38
C TYR A 159 -4.88 16.30 -0.10
N GLY A 160 -6.07 15.70 -0.06
CA GLY A 160 -7.32 16.39 0.20
C GLY A 160 -7.35 17.13 1.52
N VAL A 161 -6.91 16.48 2.60
CA VAL A 161 -6.84 17.09 3.94
C VAL A 161 -5.72 18.13 4.03
N THR A 162 -4.58 17.89 3.38
CA THR A 162 -3.40 18.78 3.50
C THR A 162 -3.58 20.08 2.71
N TYR A 163 -4.31 20.04 1.59
CA TYR A 163 -4.46 21.15 0.65
C TYR A 163 -5.93 21.53 0.41
N ASP A 164 -6.82 21.20 1.35
CA ASP A 164 -8.25 21.54 1.34
C ASP A 164 -9.00 21.15 0.04
N SER A 165 -8.65 20.01 -0.54
CA SER A 165 -9.26 19.50 -1.78
C SER A 165 -10.35 18.47 -1.51
N ASN A 166 -11.59 18.96 -1.40
CA ASN A 166 -12.78 18.10 -1.30
C ASN A 166 -12.93 17.14 -2.49
N THR A 167 -12.47 17.53 -3.68
CA THR A 167 -12.45 16.66 -4.87
C THR A 167 -11.61 15.41 -4.62
N ALA A 168 -10.41 15.55 -4.05
CA ALA A 168 -9.55 14.42 -3.73
C ALA A 168 -10.17 13.50 -2.67
N ILE A 169 -10.72 14.09 -1.60
CA ILE A 169 -11.39 13.34 -0.53
C ILE A 169 -12.58 12.54 -1.10
N ASN A 170 -13.42 13.18 -1.89
CA ASN A 170 -14.60 12.52 -2.47
C ASN A 170 -14.21 11.42 -3.46
N LEU A 171 -13.14 11.60 -4.23
CA LEU A 171 -12.63 10.55 -5.11
C LEU A 171 -12.14 9.34 -4.31
N ALA A 172 -11.38 9.55 -3.22
CA ALA A 172 -10.93 8.47 -2.33
C ALA A 172 -12.12 7.70 -1.71
N VAL A 173 -13.12 8.43 -1.21
CA VAL A 173 -14.35 7.85 -0.67
C VAL A 173 -15.06 7.02 -1.73
N THR A 174 -15.22 7.54 -2.94
CA THR A 174 -15.87 6.84 -4.06
C THR A 174 -15.19 5.52 -4.37
N GLN A 175 -13.85 5.51 -4.46
CA GLN A 175 -13.10 4.27 -4.73
C GLN A 175 -13.36 3.21 -3.64
N ILE A 176 -13.32 3.60 -2.37
CA ILE A 176 -13.55 2.68 -1.24
C ILE A 176 -14.99 2.17 -1.23
N THR A 177 -15.98 3.06 -1.35
CA THR A 177 -17.40 2.67 -1.29
C THR A 177 -17.79 1.77 -2.45
N ASN A 178 -17.28 2.05 -3.65
CA ASN A 178 -17.55 1.23 -4.82
C ASN A 178 -16.90 -0.15 -4.66
N PHE A 179 -15.66 -0.24 -4.16
CA PHE A 179 -15.04 -1.54 -3.94
C PHE A 179 -15.78 -2.37 -2.89
N ILE A 180 -16.30 -1.74 -1.82
CA ILE A 180 -17.15 -2.42 -0.83
C ILE A 180 -18.43 -2.95 -1.49
N ALA A 181 -19.07 -2.17 -2.36
CA ALA A 181 -20.33 -2.53 -3.00
C ALA A 181 -20.15 -3.63 -4.06
N TYR A 182 -19.10 -3.55 -4.88
CA TYR A 182 -18.97 -4.37 -6.10
C TYR A 182 -17.85 -5.41 -6.01
N GLY A 183 -16.81 -5.19 -5.21
CA GLY A 183 -15.63 -6.05 -5.11
C GLY A 183 -15.67 -7.12 -4.01
N MET A 184 -16.67 -7.09 -3.13
CA MET A 184 -16.76 -7.99 -1.96
C MET A 184 -17.52 -9.28 -2.25
N ASP A 185 -17.10 -10.38 -1.63
CA ASP A 185 -17.88 -11.63 -1.56
C ASP A 185 -18.84 -11.60 -0.35
N GLU A 186 -20.14 -11.72 -0.61
CA GLU A 186 -21.18 -11.62 0.42
C GLU A 186 -21.14 -12.78 1.42
N LYS A 187 -20.69 -13.97 0.98
CA LYS A 187 -20.69 -15.17 1.81
C LYS A 187 -19.56 -15.16 2.84
N THR A 188 -18.35 -14.83 2.41
CA THR A 188 -17.16 -14.83 3.26
C THR A 188 -16.90 -13.49 3.94
N GLY A 189 -17.37 -12.39 3.34
CA GLY A 189 -17.02 -11.03 3.74
C GLY A 189 -15.58 -10.64 3.39
N LEU A 190 -14.92 -11.41 2.51
CA LEU A 190 -13.58 -11.12 1.98
C LEU A 190 -13.68 -10.52 0.57
N PRO A 191 -12.70 -9.70 0.14
CA PRO A 191 -12.67 -9.17 -1.21
C PRO A 191 -12.33 -10.25 -2.24
N TYR A 192 -12.92 -10.15 -3.43
CA TYR A 192 -12.28 -10.63 -4.65
C TYR A 192 -11.02 -9.81 -4.94
N HIS A 193 -10.14 -10.29 -5.82
CA HIS A 193 -8.98 -9.48 -6.22
C HIS A 193 -9.43 -8.21 -6.97
N GLY A 194 -10.50 -8.32 -7.77
CA GLY A 194 -11.09 -7.17 -8.44
C GLY A 194 -12.44 -7.49 -9.07
N TYR A 195 -12.97 -6.54 -9.82
CA TYR A 195 -14.24 -6.68 -10.54
C TYR A 195 -14.21 -5.87 -11.84
N GLU A 196 -15.19 -6.12 -12.70
CA GLU A 196 -15.57 -5.24 -13.80
C GLU A 196 -17.03 -4.83 -13.59
N LEU A 197 -17.30 -3.53 -13.63
CA LEU A 197 -18.64 -3.00 -13.34
C LEU A 197 -19.67 -3.42 -14.40
N GLU A 198 -19.33 -3.28 -15.70
CA GLU A 198 -20.28 -3.43 -16.80
C GLU A 198 -20.90 -4.83 -16.87
N SER A 199 -20.10 -5.90 -16.73
CA SER A 199 -20.64 -7.26 -16.64
C SER A 199 -21.11 -7.67 -15.25
N GLY A 200 -20.74 -6.92 -14.21
CA GLY A 200 -20.93 -7.31 -12.80
C GLY A 200 -20.07 -8.51 -12.36
N MET A 201 -19.10 -8.94 -13.18
CA MET A 201 -18.22 -10.07 -12.85
C MET A 201 -17.14 -9.67 -11.83
N LYS A 202 -16.89 -10.58 -10.89
CA LYS A 202 -15.82 -10.46 -9.89
C LYS A 202 -14.73 -11.47 -10.20
N TYR A 203 -13.46 -11.06 -10.07
CA TYR A 203 -12.31 -11.79 -10.57
C TYR A 203 -11.25 -12.06 -9.51
N GLY A 204 -10.45 -13.10 -9.78
CA GLY A 204 -9.33 -13.52 -8.94
C GLY A 204 -9.74 -14.29 -7.69
N VAL A 205 -8.76 -14.60 -6.86
CA VAL A 205 -8.93 -15.43 -5.66
C VAL A 205 -9.59 -14.61 -4.56
N ILE A 206 -10.74 -15.10 -4.06
CA ILE A 206 -11.41 -14.53 -2.88
C ILE A 206 -10.47 -14.68 -1.67
N GLY A 207 -10.21 -13.55 -1.00
CA GLY A 207 -9.31 -13.53 0.15
C GLY A 207 -7.85 -13.77 -0.22
N TRP A 208 -7.40 -13.38 -1.41
CA TRP A 208 -5.97 -13.28 -1.68
C TRP A 208 -5.33 -12.28 -0.70
N GLY A 209 -4.39 -12.75 0.12
CA GLY A 209 -3.94 -12.06 1.33
C GLY A 209 -3.38 -10.67 1.10
N ARG A 210 -2.67 -10.46 -0.02
CA ARG A 210 -2.16 -9.12 -0.34
C ARG A 210 -3.24 -8.15 -0.83
N ALA A 211 -4.23 -8.61 -1.61
CA ALA A 211 -5.38 -7.78 -1.96
C ALA A 211 -6.19 -7.39 -0.71
N VAL A 212 -6.37 -8.32 0.24
CA VAL A 212 -6.97 -8.01 1.55
C VAL A 212 -6.15 -6.94 2.28
N GLY A 213 -4.84 -7.12 2.35
CA GLY A 213 -3.92 -6.16 2.96
C GLY A 213 -4.04 -4.77 2.33
N TRP A 214 -4.08 -4.66 1.01
CA TRP A 214 -4.23 -3.38 0.31
C TRP A 214 -5.55 -2.69 0.60
N LEU A 215 -6.65 -3.43 0.52
CA LEU A 215 -7.97 -2.88 0.82
C LEU A 215 -8.02 -2.37 2.26
N MET A 216 -7.48 -3.14 3.21
CA MET A 216 -7.41 -2.73 4.61
C MET A 216 -6.49 -1.52 4.85
N ILE A 217 -5.34 -1.42 4.17
CA ILE A 217 -4.48 -0.22 4.19
C ILE A 217 -5.26 1.00 3.70
N GLY A 218 -5.89 0.90 2.53
CA GLY A 218 -6.64 2.02 1.95
C GLY A 218 -7.76 2.51 2.85
N MET A 219 -8.52 1.59 3.45
CA MET A 219 -9.59 1.92 4.40
C MET A 219 -9.05 2.52 5.70
N SER A 220 -8.05 1.89 6.33
CA SER A 220 -7.49 2.36 7.60
C SER A 220 -6.80 3.71 7.50
N GLU A 221 -5.98 3.94 6.47
CA GLU A 221 -5.31 5.23 6.25
C GLU A 221 -6.31 6.33 5.93
N THR A 222 -7.34 6.03 5.12
CA THR A 222 -8.39 7.01 4.81
C THR A 222 -9.21 7.36 6.05
N LEU A 223 -9.66 6.37 6.84
CA LEU A 223 -10.39 6.60 8.08
C LEU A 223 -9.58 7.35 9.14
N ALA A 224 -8.25 7.22 9.13
CA ALA A 224 -7.38 7.94 10.04
C ALA A 224 -7.28 9.45 9.74
N LEU A 225 -7.68 9.89 8.54
CA LEU A 225 -7.59 11.27 8.06
C LEU A 225 -8.95 11.90 7.80
N LEU A 226 -9.96 11.08 7.48
CA LEU A 226 -11.30 11.55 7.13
C LEU A 226 -12.02 12.12 8.36
N GLU A 227 -12.69 13.26 8.19
CA GLU A 227 -13.50 13.87 9.24
C GLU A 227 -14.66 12.95 9.67
N GLU A 228 -14.80 12.73 10.99
CA GLU A 228 -15.83 11.85 11.55
C GLU A 228 -17.26 12.32 11.29
N SER A 229 -17.47 13.62 11.05
CA SER A 229 -18.78 14.21 10.75
C SER A 229 -19.29 13.86 9.35
N ARG A 230 -18.44 13.34 8.45
CA ARG A 230 -18.84 12.98 7.09
C ARG A 230 -19.72 11.72 7.12
N PRO A 231 -20.87 11.71 6.41
CA PRO A 231 -21.73 10.52 6.32
C PRO A 231 -20.99 9.26 5.83
N SER A 232 -20.00 9.42 4.94
CA SER A 232 -19.19 8.31 4.43
C SER A 232 -18.28 7.68 5.48
N TYR A 233 -17.92 8.40 6.54
CA TYR A 233 -17.02 7.90 7.58
C TYR A 233 -17.59 6.66 8.25
N ASP A 234 -18.83 6.74 8.74
CA ASP A 234 -19.47 5.61 9.43
C ASP A 234 -19.72 4.41 8.52
N VAL A 235 -20.08 4.66 7.26
CA VAL A 235 -20.27 3.59 6.26
C VAL A 235 -18.97 2.80 6.05
N ILE A 236 -17.86 3.51 5.82
CA ILE A 236 -16.54 2.89 5.61
C ILE A 236 -16.06 2.22 6.90
N LYS A 237 -16.21 2.87 8.06
CA LYS A 237 -15.79 2.34 9.37
C LYS A 237 -16.51 1.04 9.72
N GLN A 238 -17.82 0.97 9.51
CA GLN A 238 -18.59 -0.24 9.78
C GLN A 238 -18.22 -1.38 8.82
N ALA A 239 -18.04 -1.08 7.53
CA ALA A 239 -17.57 -2.07 6.56
C ALA A 239 -16.16 -2.59 6.92
N TYR A 240 -15.25 -1.68 7.29
CA TYR A 240 -13.90 -2.01 7.73
C TYR A 240 -13.90 -2.93 8.95
N ARG A 241 -14.66 -2.59 10.00
CA ARG A 241 -14.77 -3.41 11.22
C ARG A 241 -15.25 -4.83 10.92
N ARG A 242 -16.32 -4.97 10.12
CA ARG A 242 -16.81 -6.29 9.70
C ARG A 242 -15.75 -7.07 8.94
N MET A 243 -15.01 -6.41 8.06
CA MET A 243 -13.92 -7.06 7.32
C MET A 243 -12.79 -7.52 8.25
N VAL A 244 -12.37 -6.68 9.20
CA VAL A 244 -11.37 -7.05 10.22
C VAL A 244 -11.79 -8.29 10.99
N ASP A 245 -13.04 -8.36 11.46
CA ASP A 245 -13.57 -9.54 12.18
C ASP A 245 -13.48 -10.82 11.33
N LYS A 246 -13.79 -10.72 10.04
CA LYS A 246 -13.67 -11.85 9.10
C LYS A 246 -12.23 -12.23 8.85
N VAL A 247 -11.35 -11.26 8.62
CA VAL A 247 -9.93 -11.49 8.36
C VAL A 247 -9.27 -12.14 9.56
N GLU A 248 -9.49 -11.64 10.77
CA GLU A 248 -8.87 -12.19 11.99
C GLU A 248 -9.25 -13.67 12.25
N ALA A 249 -10.39 -14.14 11.78
CA ALA A 249 -10.78 -15.56 11.87
C ALA A 249 -9.86 -16.49 11.05
N TYR A 250 -9.10 -15.93 10.10
CA TYR A 250 -8.13 -16.65 9.28
C TYR A 250 -6.70 -16.58 9.79
N GLN A 251 -6.40 -15.79 10.84
CA GLN A 251 -5.07 -15.75 11.43
C GLN A 251 -4.70 -17.15 11.98
N LEU A 252 -3.52 -17.64 11.60
CA LEU A 252 -3.00 -18.90 12.11
C LEU A 252 -2.58 -18.77 13.57
N ALA A 253 -2.43 -19.91 14.25
CA ALA A 253 -2.01 -19.95 15.65
C ALA A 253 -0.68 -19.20 15.88
N GLY A 254 0.25 -19.25 14.92
CA GLY A 254 1.53 -18.53 14.96
C GLY A 254 1.47 -17.04 14.58
N GLY A 255 0.28 -16.44 14.41
CA GLY A 255 0.13 -15.01 14.10
C GLY A 255 0.16 -14.66 12.61
N TRP A 256 0.39 -15.65 11.74
CA TRP A 256 0.53 -15.50 10.30
C TRP A 256 -0.79 -15.49 9.52
N TYR A 257 -0.77 -14.90 8.33
CA TYR A 257 -1.77 -15.09 7.30
C TYR A 257 -1.15 -15.83 6.09
N THR A 258 -1.93 -16.74 5.51
CA THR A 258 -1.55 -17.44 4.28
C THR A 258 -1.79 -16.56 3.06
N TRP A 259 -1.13 -16.89 1.95
CA TRP A 259 -1.28 -16.15 0.69
C TRP A 259 -2.73 -16.08 0.20
N GLN A 260 -3.56 -17.06 0.56
CA GLN A 260 -5.01 -17.05 0.41
C GLN A 260 -5.62 -17.37 1.79
N LEU A 261 -6.32 -16.40 2.39
CA LEU A 261 -6.79 -16.47 3.79
C LEU A 261 -7.56 -17.76 4.11
N PRO A 262 -8.55 -18.20 3.30
CA PRO A 262 -9.23 -19.47 3.55
C PRO A 262 -8.35 -20.72 3.45
N ALA A 263 -7.26 -20.68 2.69
CA ALA A 263 -6.34 -21.81 2.50
C ALA A 263 -5.32 -21.87 3.64
N LYS A 264 -5.78 -22.22 4.85
CA LYS A 264 -4.97 -22.25 6.09
C LYS A 264 -3.78 -23.23 6.05
N GLU A 265 -3.84 -24.25 5.20
CA GLU A 265 -2.74 -25.20 4.97
C GLU A 265 -1.76 -24.72 3.88
N GLY A 266 -2.08 -23.61 3.22
CA GLY A 266 -1.23 -23.00 2.20
C GLY A 266 -0.02 -22.26 2.79
N PRO A 267 0.92 -21.85 1.92
CA PRO A 267 2.09 -21.09 2.35
C PRO A 267 1.70 -19.76 3.00
N VAL A 268 2.46 -19.40 4.05
CA VAL A 268 2.41 -18.08 4.68
C VAL A 268 2.91 -17.03 3.70
N ASP A 269 2.25 -15.87 3.68
CA ASP A 269 2.72 -14.69 2.96
C ASP A 269 2.99 -13.57 3.99
N THR A 270 4.26 -13.27 4.20
CA THR A 270 4.66 -12.23 5.17
C THR A 270 4.27 -10.84 4.72
N SER A 271 4.09 -10.60 3.41
CA SER A 271 3.55 -9.32 2.93
C SER A 271 2.09 -9.13 3.28
N ALA A 272 1.25 -10.14 3.04
CA ALA A 272 -0.14 -10.15 3.49
C ALA A 272 -0.23 -9.94 5.00
N THR A 273 0.59 -10.68 5.76
CA THR A 273 0.64 -10.58 7.23
C THR A 273 1.01 -9.16 7.67
N ALA A 274 2.09 -8.60 7.15
CA ALA A 274 2.55 -7.26 7.52
C ALA A 274 1.52 -6.17 7.15
N MET A 275 0.89 -6.25 5.99
CA MET A 275 -0.10 -5.27 5.54
C MET A 275 -1.40 -5.31 6.36
N ILE A 276 -1.92 -6.51 6.63
CA ILE A 276 -3.12 -6.69 7.46
C ILE A 276 -2.86 -6.17 8.88
N LEU A 277 -1.73 -6.55 9.48
CA LEU A 277 -1.39 -6.14 10.84
C LEU A 277 -1.08 -4.65 10.94
N TYR A 278 -0.41 -4.07 9.93
CA TYR A 278 -0.23 -2.62 9.82
C TYR A 278 -1.58 -1.89 9.87
N ALA A 279 -2.55 -2.33 9.06
CA ALA A 279 -3.86 -1.69 9.01
C ALA A 279 -4.63 -1.82 10.35
N ILE A 280 -4.55 -2.99 11.00
CA ILE A 280 -5.15 -3.20 12.33
C ILE A 280 -4.47 -2.29 13.37
N SER A 281 -3.14 -2.25 13.40
CA SER A 281 -2.37 -1.39 14.31
C SER A 281 -2.70 0.08 14.10
N ARG A 282 -2.74 0.53 12.84
CA ARG A 282 -3.13 1.91 12.49
C ARG A 282 -4.52 2.26 13.01
N SER A 283 -5.45 1.31 12.89
CA SER A 283 -6.83 1.50 13.30
C SER A 283 -7.04 1.42 14.82
N LEU A 284 -6.19 0.69 15.54
CA LEU A 284 -6.14 0.73 17.01
C LEU A 284 -5.63 2.10 17.49
N ASN A 285 -4.55 2.61 16.90
CA ASN A 285 -3.96 3.90 17.26
C ASN A 285 -4.90 5.08 16.98
N THR A 286 -5.74 4.98 15.96
CA THR A 286 -6.75 5.99 15.58
C THR A 286 -8.12 5.75 16.20
N LYS A 287 -8.26 4.74 17.08
CA LYS A 287 -9.53 4.35 17.74
C LYS A 287 -10.68 3.98 16.79
N VAL A 288 -10.35 3.73 15.51
CA VAL A 288 -11.26 3.11 14.54
C VAL A 288 -11.59 1.68 14.97
N LEU A 289 -10.62 0.96 15.51
CA LEU A 289 -10.78 -0.34 16.17
C LEU A 289 -10.64 -0.20 17.69
N ILE A 290 -11.27 -1.12 18.42
CA ILE A 290 -11.18 -1.21 19.89
C ILE A 290 -10.16 -2.26 20.33
N GLY A 291 -9.78 -2.25 21.62
CA GLY A 291 -8.68 -3.07 22.14
C GLY A 291 -8.81 -4.60 21.99
N ILE A 292 -9.96 -5.14 21.60
CA ILE A 292 -10.16 -6.59 21.42
C ILE A 292 -9.24 -7.20 20.35
N HIS A 293 -8.86 -6.41 19.34
CA HIS A 293 -7.99 -6.84 18.24
C HIS A 293 -6.49 -6.82 18.60
N LYS A 294 -6.14 -6.20 19.74
CA LYS A 294 -4.74 -5.94 20.11
C LYS A 294 -3.92 -7.22 20.29
N SER A 295 -4.47 -8.23 20.96
CA SER A 295 -3.74 -9.48 21.25
C SER A 295 -3.40 -10.28 19.98
N ARG A 296 -4.31 -10.31 19.00
CA ARG A 296 -4.09 -10.94 17.69
C ARG A 296 -3.08 -10.17 16.86
N MET A 297 -3.17 -8.84 16.89
CA MET A 297 -2.21 -7.96 16.25
C MET A 297 -0.78 -8.19 16.79
N LEU A 298 -0.61 -8.19 18.12
CA LEU A 298 0.69 -8.39 18.77
C LEU A 298 1.31 -9.75 18.47
N ARG A 299 0.50 -10.81 18.41
CA ARG A 299 1.01 -12.15 18.05
C ARG A 299 1.64 -12.16 16.66
N GLY A 300 1.01 -11.52 15.69
CA GLY A 300 1.56 -11.43 14.33
C GLY A 300 2.76 -10.49 14.24
N LEU A 301 2.76 -9.41 15.02
CA LEU A 301 3.90 -8.50 15.19
C LEU A 301 5.15 -9.26 15.68
N GLU A 302 5.03 -10.02 16.76
CA GLU A 302 6.11 -10.83 17.33
C GLU A 302 6.63 -11.85 16.31
N ALA A 303 5.72 -12.51 15.59
CA ALA A 303 6.07 -13.47 14.56
C ALA A 303 6.90 -12.82 13.43
N LEU A 304 6.46 -11.67 12.91
CA LEU A 304 7.20 -10.89 11.91
C LEU A 304 8.58 -10.46 12.43
N GLN A 305 8.67 -10.00 13.68
CA GLN A 305 9.95 -9.59 14.28
C GLN A 305 10.94 -10.75 14.38
N SER A 306 10.47 -11.97 14.67
CA SER A 306 11.34 -13.14 14.83
C SER A 306 12.01 -13.65 13.55
N ILE A 307 11.52 -13.24 12.38
CA ILE A 307 12.02 -13.70 11.07
C ILE A 307 12.84 -12.65 10.32
N VAL A 308 12.99 -11.44 10.90
CA VAL A 308 13.79 -10.38 10.28
C VAL A 308 15.23 -10.85 10.19
N THR A 309 15.80 -10.78 8.99
CA THR A 309 17.19 -11.13 8.73
C THR A 309 17.80 -10.11 7.78
N GLU A 310 18.99 -9.60 8.11
CA GLU A 310 19.71 -8.60 7.29
C GLU A 310 18.87 -7.37 6.91
N GLY A 311 18.01 -6.92 7.83
CA GLY A 311 17.06 -5.82 7.61
C GLY A 311 15.91 -6.13 6.64
N GLU A 312 15.71 -7.38 6.23
CA GLU A 312 14.64 -7.82 5.33
C GLU A 312 13.61 -8.70 6.04
N VAL A 313 12.42 -8.80 5.43
CA VAL A 313 11.34 -9.68 5.86
C VAL A 313 11.10 -10.73 4.77
N PRO A 314 11.63 -11.97 4.94
CA PRO A 314 11.57 -13.02 3.93
C PRO A 314 10.15 -13.61 3.82
N ASN A 315 9.97 -14.63 2.98
CA ASN A 315 8.72 -15.38 2.80
C ASN A 315 7.52 -14.53 2.34
N ALA A 316 7.79 -13.46 1.59
CA ALA A 316 6.77 -12.65 0.93
C ALA A 316 6.48 -13.21 -0.46
N LEU A 317 5.21 -13.35 -0.82
CA LEU A 317 4.82 -13.80 -2.16
C LEU A 317 5.22 -12.74 -3.21
N ALA A 318 5.80 -13.19 -4.33
CA ALA A 318 6.21 -12.36 -5.46
C ALA A 318 5.07 -11.51 -6.05
N GLU A 319 5.42 -10.48 -6.82
CA GLU A 319 4.46 -9.55 -7.44
C GLU A 319 3.42 -10.29 -8.29
N CYS A 320 2.15 -9.89 -8.16
CA CYS A 320 1.07 -10.47 -8.93
C CYS A 320 1.09 -9.91 -10.36
N GLN A 321 0.85 -10.76 -11.35
CA GLN A 321 0.90 -10.35 -12.76
C GLN A 321 -0.49 -10.02 -13.33
N GLY A 322 -1.55 -10.23 -12.55
CA GLY A 322 -2.94 -10.03 -12.94
C GLY A 322 -3.86 -11.08 -12.32
N PHE A 323 -5.15 -11.03 -12.66
CA PHE A 323 -6.12 -12.02 -12.17
C PHE A 323 -5.69 -13.45 -12.52
N GLY A 324 -5.69 -14.34 -11.53
CA GLY A 324 -5.29 -15.75 -11.70
C GLY A 324 -3.77 -15.99 -11.85
N MET A 325 -2.94 -14.94 -11.85
CA MET A 325 -1.49 -15.04 -12.02
C MET A 325 -0.77 -14.65 -10.73
N TYR A 326 -0.75 -15.60 -9.79
CA TYR A 326 -0.12 -15.48 -8.48
C TYR A 326 1.15 -16.34 -8.44
N PRO A 327 2.31 -15.84 -8.91
CA PRO A 327 3.53 -16.63 -8.96
C PRO A 327 3.89 -17.08 -7.54
N GLN A 328 3.78 -18.38 -7.25
CA GLN A 328 4.07 -19.00 -5.94
C GLN A 328 5.58 -19.04 -5.67
N VAL A 329 6.22 -17.89 -5.78
CA VAL A 329 7.64 -17.64 -5.54
C VAL A 329 7.71 -16.73 -4.32
N TYR A 330 8.46 -17.15 -3.32
CA TYR A 330 8.56 -16.45 -2.04
C TYR A 330 9.97 -15.92 -1.83
N GLY A 331 10.09 -14.70 -1.32
CA GLY A 331 11.37 -14.03 -1.14
C GLY A 331 11.26 -12.80 -0.24
N SER A 332 12.27 -11.93 -0.31
CA SER A 332 12.27 -10.62 0.36
C SER A 332 11.93 -9.54 -0.66
N TYR A 333 10.89 -8.75 -0.41
CA TYR A 333 10.44 -7.72 -1.33
C TYR A 333 10.07 -6.43 -0.59
N PRO A 334 10.04 -5.27 -1.29
CA PRO A 334 9.63 -4.00 -0.68
C PRO A 334 8.25 -4.05 -0.01
N TRP A 335 7.35 -4.89 -0.54
CA TRP A 335 5.98 -5.04 -0.03
C TRP A 335 5.82 -5.91 1.20
N SER A 336 6.86 -6.60 1.68
CA SER A 336 6.92 -7.08 3.07
C SER A 336 7.67 -6.11 3.97
N LEU A 337 8.78 -5.55 3.49
CA LEU A 337 9.64 -4.65 4.27
C LEU A 337 8.91 -3.37 4.71
N GLY A 338 8.28 -2.64 3.79
CA GLY A 338 7.64 -1.35 4.08
C GLY A 338 6.53 -1.45 5.15
N PRO A 339 5.49 -2.28 4.94
CA PRO A 339 4.43 -2.47 5.91
C PRO A 339 4.93 -2.99 7.27
N ALA A 340 5.90 -3.92 7.28
CA ALA A 340 6.46 -4.47 8.51
C ALA A 340 7.25 -3.41 9.31
N LEU A 341 8.10 -2.62 8.63
CA LEU A 341 8.83 -1.54 9.28
C LEU A 341 7.87 -0.52 9.90
N SER A 342 6.84 -0.10 9.16
CA SER A 342 5.82 0.83 9.65
C SER A 342 5.06 0.27 10.85
N LEU A 343 4.70 -1.03 10.79
CA LEU A 343 4.06 -1.74 11.89
C LEU A 343 4.95 -1.78 13.14
N PHE A 344 6.26 -2.00 12.98
CA PHE A 344 7.20 -2.06 14.09
C PHE A 344 7.33 -0.68 14.75
N VAL A 345 7.50 0.37 13.95
CA VAL A 345 7.58 1.77 14.43
C VAL A 345 6.35 2.15 15.25
N MET A 346 5.15 1.78 14.80
CA MET A 346 3.91 2.09 15.53
C MET A 346 3.77 1.36 16.88
N ASN A 347 4.61 0.35 17.16
CA ASN A 347 4.50 -0.52 18.33
C ASN A 347 5.81 -0.65 19.13
N GLU A 348 6.75 0.28 18.99
CA GLU A 348 8.04 0.24 19.70
C GLU A 348 7.87 0.27 21.22
N ASP A 349 6.99 1.13 21.72
CA ASP A 349 6.73 1.33 23.16
C ASP A 349 6.06 0.12 23.84
N GLN A 350 5.51 -0.83 23.07
CA GLN A 350 4.83 -1.98 23.65
C GLN A 350 5.80 -3.01 24.26
N LYS A 351 7.12 -2.83 24.08
CA LYS A 351 8.15 -3.62 24.76
C LYS A 351 8.34 -3.23 26.23
N GLU A 352 8.01 -2.01 26.65
CA GLU A 352 8.24 -1.56 28.04
C GLU A 352 7.13 -1.99 29.01
N GLY A 353 6.02 -2.56 28.51
CA GLY A 353 4.87 -2.96 29.32
C GLY A 353 4.84 -4.41 29.81
N THR A 354 5.94 -5.17 29.65
CA THR A 354 6.03 -6.56 30.10
C THR A 354 7.21 -6.74 31.06
N ILE A 355 7.02 -6.33 32.32
CA ILE A 355 7.82 -6.76 33.46
C ILE A 355 6.86 -7.29 34.52
#